data_AF-A0A450T1V7-F1
#
_entry.id   AF-A0A450T1V7-F1
#
_cell.length_a   1.000
_cell.length_b   1.000
_cell.length_c   1.000
_cell.angle_alpha   90.00
_cell.angle_beta   90.00
_cell.angle_gamma   90.00
#
_symmetry.space_group_name_H-M   'P 1'
#
loop_
_entity.id
_entity.type
_entity.pdbx_description
1 polymer ?
#
loop_
_entity_poly.entity_id
_entity_poly.type
_entity_poly.pdbx_seq_one_letter_code
_entity_poly.pdbx_strand_id
1 'polypeptide(L)'
;MGVMRERFRTKTVLNRFTSIDVTSSEGLFQNLVIHWDFKPTPDGGCQISFSQAWKLRSLVKQQLVNLLLAENSRATISAFEKRARELHNITSGMQNDHPVAAH
;
A
#
# COMPACT_ATOMS: atom_id res chain seq x y z
N MET A 1 -5.12 -4.37 31.18
CA MET A 1 -4.17 -3.61 30.33
C MET A 1 -4.94 -3.11 29.12
N GLY A 2 -5.13 -1.80 28.99
CA GLY A 2 -5.98 -1.22 27.94
C GLY A 2 -5.30 -1.17 26.57
N VAL A 3 -6.06 -1.40 25.50
CA VAL A 3 -5.61 -1.18 24.13
C VAL A 3 -5.45 0.31 23.86
N MET A 4 -4.25 0.75 23.47
CA MET A 4 -4.02 2.12 23.01
C MET A 4 -4.65 2.26 21.62
N ARG A 5 -5.65 3.15 21.48
CA ARG A 5 -6.33 3.42 20.19
C ARG A 5 -6.05 4.84 19.75
N GLU A 6 -5.35 4.99 18.64
CA GLU A 6 -5.10 6.28 18.00
C GLU A 6 -5.78 6.38 16.63
N ARG A 7 -6.17 7.59 16.25
CA ARG A 7 -6.62 7.93 14.89
C ARG A 7 -5.76 9.06 14.36
N PHE A 8 -5.31 8.95 13.12
CA PHE A 8 -4.60 9.98 12.38
C PHE A 8 -5.12 10.04 10.94
N ARG A 9 -5.07 11.21 10.31
CA ARG A 9 -5.41 11.34 8.89
C ARG A 9 -4.16 11.23 8.03
N THR A 10 -4.33 10.72 6.82
CA THR A 10 -3.29 10.70 5.79
C THR A 10 -3.72 11.53 4.59
N LYS A 11 -2.74 12.12 3.92
CA LYS A 11 -2.89 12.64 2.55
C LYS A 11 -2.30 11.61 1.60
N THR A 12 -3.11 11.16 0.63
CA THR A 12 -2.72 10.17 -0.37
C THR A 12 -2.71 10.81 -1.76
N VAL A 13 -1.60 10.65 -2.48
CA VAL A 13 -1.44 11.06 -3.87
C VAL A 13 -1.21 9.81 -4.72
N LEU A 14 -1.99 9.66 -5.79
CA LEU A 14 -1.91 8.52 -6.70
C LEU A 14 -1.34 8.99 -8.04
N ASN A 15 -0.11 8.58 -8.35
CA ASN A 15 0.51 8.83 -9.64
C ASN A 15 0.35 7.56 -10.49
N ARG A 16 -0.79 7.42 -11.16
CA ARG A 16 -1.03 6.24 -12.01
C ARG A 16 -0.13 6.30 -13.25
N PHE A 17 0.60 5.25 -13.63
CA PHE A 17 0.71 3.89 -13.06
C PHE A 17 2.02 3.65 -12.26
N THR A 18 2.69 4.71 -11.82
CA THR A 18 4.07 4.65 -11.37
C THR A 18 4.23 4.61 -9.85
N SER A 19 3.41 5.35 -9.09
CA SER A 19 3.63 5.46 -7.64
C SER A 19 2.40 5.83 -6.83
N ILE A 20 2.47 5.55 -5.52
CA ILE A 20 1.52 6.00 -4.51
C ILE A 20 2.30 6.62 -3.35
N ASP A 21 1.98 7.88 -3.05
CA ASP A 21 2.57 8.63 -1.94
C ASP A 21 1.55 8.84 -0.84
N VAL A 22 1.88 8.41 0.37
CA VAL A 22 1.03 8.62 1.55
C VAL A 22 1.83 9.36 2.60
N THR A 23 1.28 10.48 3.07
CA THR A 23 1.92 11.33 4.08
C THR A 23 0.99 11.64 5.25
N SER A 24 1.55 11.83 6.44
CA SER A 24 0.81 12.35 7.59
C SER A 24 1.73 13.11 8.55
N SER A 25 1.20 14.16 9.18
CA SER A 25 1.86 14.92 10.24
C SER A 25 0.98 15.06 11.49
N GLU A 26 -0.03 14.18 11.61
CA GLU A 26 -1.02 14.16 12.68
C GLU A 26 -0.76 13.04 13.70
N GLY A 27 -1.34 13.19 14.89
CA GLY A 27 -1.26 12.20 15.96
C GLY A 27 0.16 12.05 16.54
N LEU A 28 0.53 10.80 16.86
CA LEU A 28 1.85 10.42 17.37
C LEU A 28 2.99 10.75 16.39
N PHE A 29 2.67 10.89 15.10
CA PHE A 29 3.64 11.19 14.05
C PHE A 29 3.91 12.69 13.94
N GLN A 30 5.18 13.05 14.00
CA GLN A 30 5.68 14.33 13.53
C GLN A 30 5.75 14.34 12.00
N ASN A 31 6.19 13.22 11.42
CA ASN A 31 6.13 12.97 9.99
C ASN A 31 5.97 11.47 9.75
N LEU A 32 5.11 11.10 8.82
CA LEU A 32 4.95 9.75 8.28
C LEU A 32 4.97 9.92 6.76
N VAL A 33 5.81 9.13 6.11
CA VAL A 33 5.93 9.05 4.66
C VAL A 33 5.94 7.58 4.30
N ILE A 34 5.06 7.18 3.39
CA ILE A 34 5.02 5.86 2.79
C ILE A 34 5.05 6.08 1.29
N HIS A 35 6.00 5.43 0.63
CA HIS A 35 6.20 5.52 -0.81
C HIS A 35 6.12 4.13 -1.42
N TRP A 36 5.25 4.02 -2.43
CA TRP A 36 5.13 2.85 -3.28
C TRP A 36 5.60 3.21 -4.68
N ASP A 37 6.49 2.41 -5.24
CA ASP A 37 6.87 2.46 -6.64
C ASP A 37 6.46 1.16 -7.34
N PHE A 38 5.98 1.33 -8.57
CA PHE A 38 5.60 0.26 -9.47
C PHE A 38 6.45 0.36 -10.72
N LYS A 39 7.15 -0.72 -11.06
CA LYS A 39 7.94 -0.81 -12.29
C LYS A 39 7.52 -2.04 -13.09
N PRO A 40 7.24 -1.90 -14.40
CA PRO A 40 6.99 -3.06 -15.24
C PRO A 40 8.26 -3.92 -15.32
N THR A 41 8.09 -5.23 -15.37
CA THR A 41 9.19 -6.17 -15.56
C THR A 41 9.13 -6.78 -16.96
N PRO A 42 10.27 -7.16 -17.58
CA PRO A 42 10.31 -7.68 -18.95
C PRO A 42 9.45 -8.93 -19.18
N ASP A 43 9.22 -9.70 -18.13
CA ASP A 43 8.41 -10.92 -18.02
C ASP A 43 6.90 -10.65 -17.92
N GLY A 44 6.46 -9.38 -18.08
CA GLY A 44 5.04 -9.01 -18.05
C GLY A 44 4.46 -8.84 -16.65
N GLY A 45 5.33 -8.82 -15.63
CA GLY A 45 4.99 -8.57 -14.23
C GLY A 45 5.13 -7.10 -13.83
N CYS A 46 4.96 -6.87 -12.53
CA CYS A 46 5.19 -5.57 -11.91
C CYS A 46 6.03 -5.77 -10.65
N GLN A 47 7.18 -5.13 -10.59
CA GLN A 47 7.98 -5.04 -9.38
C GLN A 47 7.43 -3.93 -8.49
N ILE A 48 7.18 -4.26 -7.22
CA ILE A 48 6.72 -3.32 -6.20
C ILE A 48 7.90 -2.99 -5.29
N SER A 49 8.19 -1.70 -5.13
CA SER A 49 9.10 -1.23 -4.08
C SER A 49 8.28 -0.47 -3.04
N PHE A 50 8.39 -0.90 -1.78
CA PHE A 50 7.71 -0.28 -0.65
C PHE A 50 8.74 0.29 0.31
N SER A 51 8.66 1.59 0.60
CA SER A 51 9.50 2.23 1.60
C SER A 51 8.65 3.12 2.51
N GLN A 52 9.05 3.22 3.77
CA GLN A 52 8.39 4.10 4.72
C GLN A 52 9.41 4.73 5.67
N ALA A 53 9.18 5.99 6.01
CA ALA A 53 9.97 6.75 6.96
C ALA A 53 9.02 7.49 7.90
N TRP A 54 9.37 7.54 9.18
CA TRP A 54 8.54 8.20 10.16
C TRP A 54 9.39 8.83 11.25
N LYS A 55 8.80 9.80 11.93
CA LYS A 55 9.36 10.46 13.10
C LYS A 55 8.23 10.68 14.08
N LEU A 56 8.38 10.22 15.32
CA LEU A 56 7.40 10.49 16.38
C LEU A 56 7.72 11.77 17.11
N ARG A 57 6.68 12.39 17.69
CA ARG A 57 6.80 13.61 18.49
C ARG A 57 7.45 13.39 19.86
N SER A 58 7.51 12.16 20.37
CA SER A 58 8.08 11.85 21.70
C SER A 58 9.16 10.77 21.61
N LEU A 59 10.35 11.04 22.17
CA LEU A 59 11.51 10.13 22.18
C LEU A 59 11.25 8.83 22.96
N VAL A 60 10.45 8.87 24.03
CA VAL A 60 10.09 7.70 24.85
C VAL A 60 9.16 6.72 24.10
N LYS A 61 8.38 7.21 23.14
CA LYS A 61 7.47 6.39 22.31
C LYS A 61 8.13 5.79 21.05
N GLN A 62 9.40 6.11 20.78
CA GLN A 62 10.11 5.64 19.58
C GLN A 62 10.50 4.16 19.65
N GLN A 63 10.85 3.64 20.83
CA GLN A 63 11.29 2.23 20.96
C GLN A 63 10.16 1.22 20.74
N LEU A 64 8.90 1.55 21.07
CA LEU A 64 7.75 0.65 20.85
C LEU A 64 7.32 0.55 19.38
N VAL A 65 7.52 1.60 18.59
CA VAL A 65 7.06 1.64 17.19
C VAL A 65 8.02 0.91 16.24
N ASN A 66 9.31 0.85 16.57
CA ASN A 66 10.31 0.13 15.77
C ASN A 66 10.00 -1.37 15.61
N LEU A 67 9.42 -2.03 16.64
CA LEU A 67 9.06 -3.45 16.59
C LEU A 67 7.76 -3.71 15.81
N LEU A 68 6.73 -2.86 15.96
CA LEU A 68 5.44 -3.01 15.28
C LEU A 68 5.51 -2.79 13.76
N LEU A 69 6.46 -1.97 13.29
CA LEU A 69 6.45 -1.51 11.91
C LEU A 69 7.03 -2.50 10.90
N ALA A 70 8.01 -3.30 11.31
CA ALA A 70 8.58 -4.34 10.46
C ALA A 70 7.54 -5.43 10.13
N GLU A 71 6.75 -5.86 11.12
CA GLU A 71 5.65 -6.81 10.92
C GLU A 71 4.54 -6.25 10.00
N ASN A 72 4.21 -4.96 10.14
CA ASN A 72 3.14 -4.33 9.37
C ASN A 72 3.48 -4.14 7.88
N SER A 73 4.75 -3.95 7.52
CA SER A 73 5.17 -3.76 6.13
C SER A 73 4.84 -4.99 5.26
N ARG A 74 5.22 -6.19 5.72
CA ARG A 74 4.95 -7.44 5.01
C ARG A 74 3.45 -7.71 4.90
N ALA A 75 2.70 -7.51 5.98
CA ALA A 75 1.25 -7.69 5.97
C ALA A 75 0.57 -6.76 4.95
N THR A 76 1.04 -5.50 4.84
CA THR A 76 0.50 -4.52 3.90
C THR A 76 0.79 -4.93 2.44
N ILE A 77 2.03 -5.37 2.16
CA ILE A 77 2.41 -5.85 0.82
C ILE A 77 1.59 -7.09 0.47
N SER A 78 1.48 -8.08 1.36
CA SER A 78 0.72 -9.30 1.11
C SER A 78 -0.78 -9.02 0.88
N ALA A 79 -1.36 -8.06 1.59
CA ALA A 79 -2.74 -7.65 1.37
C ALA A 79 -2.92 -7.00 -0.01
N PHE A 80 -1.96 -6.16 -0.44
CA PHE A 80 -1.95 -5.57 -1.77
C PHE A 80 -1.87 -6.65 -2.86
N GLU A 81 -0.91 -7.56 -2.75
CA GLU A 81 -0.75 -8.67 -3.71
C GLU A 81 -1.99 -9.56 -3.78
N LYS A 82 -2.60 -9.88 -2.64
CA LYS A 82 -3.84 -10.65 -2.59
C LYS A 82 -4.95 -9.95 -3.38
N ARG A 83 -5.13 -8.64 -3.15
CA ARG A 83 -6.15 -7.86 -3.86
C ARG A 83 -5.86 -7.75 -5.36
N ALA A 84 -4.61 -7.60 -5.75
CA ALA A 84 -4.20 -7.59 -7.15
C ALA A 84 -4.55 -8.93 -7.83
N ARG A 85 -4.21 -10.06 -7.20
CA ARG A 85 -4.57 -11.40 -7.71
C ARG A 85 -6.07 -11.58 -7.88
N GLU A 86 -6.88 -11.13 -6.91
CA GLU A 86 -8.34 -11.16 -7.03
C GLU A 86 -8.82 -10.36 -8.25
N LEU A 87 -8.36 -9.12 -8.43
CA LEU A 87 -8.78 -8.27 -9.56
C LEU A 87 -8.32 -8.79 -10.92
N HIS A 88 -7.10 -9.32 -11.01
CA HIS A 88 -6.58 -9.90 -12.26
C HIS A 88 -7.24 -11.25 -12.59
N ASN A 89 -7.53 -12.09 -11.59
CA ASN A 89 -8.28 -13.33 -11.81
C ASN A 89 -9.72 -13.06 -12.27
N ILE A 90 -10.33 -11.96 -11.83
CA ILE A 90 -11.64 -11.51 -12.33
C ILE A 90 -11.53 -10.99 -13.77
N THR A 91 -10.42 -10.31 -14.11
CA THR A 91 -10.22 -9.73 -15.46
C THR A 91 -9.97 -10.81 -16.52
N SER A 92 -9.31 -11.92 -16.18
CA SER A 92 -9.14 -13.06 -17.10
C SER A 92 -10.43 -13.86 -17.35
N GLY A 93 -11.52 -13.61 -16.62
CA GLY A 93 -12.82 -14.28 -16.79
C GLY A 93 -13.85 -13.54 -17.64
N MET A 94 -13.54 -12.36 -18.20
CA MET A 94 -14.48 -11.55 -19.00
C MET A 94 -14.07 -11.39 -20.48
N GLN A 95 -13.32 -12.34 -21.03
CA GLN A 95 -13.11 -12.43 -22.48
C GLN A 95 -13.64 -13.77 -22.99
N ASN A 96 -14.96 -13.83 -23.26
CA ASN A 96 -15.64 -14.70 -24.22
C ASN A 96 -17.16 -14.48 -24.07
N ASP A 97 -17.73 -13.51 -24.81
CA ASP A 97 -18.97 -13.66 -25.58
C ASP A 97 -19.29 -12.34 -26.31
N HIS A 98 -18.93 -12.29 -27.59
CA HIS A 98 -19.63 -11.47 -28.56
C HIS A 98 -19.88 -12.37 -29.76
N PRO A 99 -21.10 -12.93 -29.93
CA PRO A 99 -21.49 -13.40 -31.24
C PRO A 99 -21.66 -12.15 -32.10
N VAL A 100 -20.79 -12.01 -33.10
CA VAL A 100 -20.99 -11.12 -34.24
C VAL A 100 -22.35 -11.47 -34.85
N ALA A 101 -23.33 -10.59 -34.70
CA ALA A 101 -24.49 -10.58 -35.55
C ALA A 101 -24.04 -9.96 -36.89
N ALA A 102 -23.76 -10.83 -37.86
CA ALA A 102 -23.64 -10.44 -39.26
C ALA A 102 -25.05 -10.13 -39.80
N HIS A 103 -25.14 -9.05 -40.58
CA HIS A 103 -26.28 -8.69 -41.40
C HIS A 103 -26.62 -9.77 -42.44
#